data_AF-A0A973DE79-F1
#
_entry.id   AF-A0A973DE79-F1
#
_cell.length_a   1.000
_cell.length_b   1.000
_cell.length_c   1.000
_cell.angle_alpha   90.00
_cell.angle_beta   90.00
_cell.angle_gamma   90.00
#
_symmetry.space_group_name_H-M   'P 1'
#
loop_
_entity.id
_entity.type
_entity.pdbx_description
1 polymer ?
#
loop_
_entity_poly.entity_id
_entity_poly.type
_entity_poly.pdbx_seq_one_letter_code
_entity_poly.pdbx_strand_id
1 'polypeptide(L)'
;MTYITDYQYYENGGIVPEDKNWGSYQYVSLEEIVNNFMLMFQGNSELVNNANRYKILFHAKRGIQELNYDAMKEIKILELTICDQLRFVLPPDYVNWVRISWEKDGMLYPLTENIQTNWSGAYLQDHDCKILFDIDGNVLKPHNSFWDKQRLDGTQKTLYLGDGKFHGQEGYCIDGCWYFDYQVGSRFGLNTETANVNPTFSINKKGGVINFNSVMAGKMVVLEYVSDGMEKGDDSSVSVNKLFEDYIYAYIKFAILNGKFGVQEYIVNRARKDKSSLLRNAKLRLSNMHPGRLLMNLRGQDKLIK
;
A
#
# COMPACT_ATOMS: atom_id res chain seq x y z
N MET A 1 2.82 -14.72 -27.02
CA MET A 1 4.11 -14.85 -26.32
C MET A 1 5.10 -15.70 -27.08
N THR A 2 6.25 -15.13 -27.40
CA THR A 2 7.42 -15.86 -27.88
C THR A 2 8.11 -16.51 -26.68
N TYR A 3 8.17 -17.85 -26.65
CA TYR A 3 9.01 -18.55 -25.69
C TYR A 3 10.47 -18.16 -25.94
N ILE A 4 11.12 -17.63 -24.91
CA ILE A 4 12.56 -17.37 -24.93
C ILE A 4 13.31 -18.68 -24.70
N THR A 5 14.53 -18.79 -25.23
CA THR A 5 15.37 -19.97 -25.01
C THR A 5 15.87 -20.00 -23.56
N ASP A 6 16.26 -21.18 -23.07
CA ASP A 6 16.83 -21.32 -21.72
C ASP A 6 18.06 -20.42 -21.52
N TYR A 7 18.91 -20.31 -22.55
CA TYR A 7 20.06 -19.41 -22.55
C TYR A 7 19.65 -17.93 -22.38
N GLN A 8 18.61 -17.50 -23.09
CA GLN A 8 18.07 -16.15 -22.94
C GLN A 8 17.42 -15.95 -21.58
N TYR A 9 16.77 -16.98 -21.02
CA TYR A 9 16.13 -16.89 -19.71
C TYR A 9 17.16 -16.79 -18.58
N TYR A 10 18.14 -17.70 -18.52
CA TYR A 10 19.07 -17.77 -17.39
C TYR A 10 20.22 -16.76 -17.49
N GLU A 11 20.74 -16.49 -18.69
CA GLU A 11 21.93 -15.62 -18.88
C GLU A 11 21.62 -14.31 -19.62
N ASN A 12 20.35 -14.02 -19.90
CA ASN A 12 19.95 -12.85 -20.70
C ASN A 12 20.70 -12.72 -22.05
N GLY A 13 21.10 -13.86 -22.62
CA GLY A 13 21.90 -13.87 -23.85
C GLY A 13 23.33 -13.35 -23.68
N GLY A 14 23.88 -13.39 -22.46
CA GLY A 14 25.21 -12.87 -22.12
C GLY A 14 25.25 -11.36 -21.86
N ILE A 15 24.09 -10.71 -21.66
CA ILE A 15 23.96 -9.26 -21.46
C ILE A 15 23.71 -8.96 -19.98
N VAL A 16 24.52 -8.07 -19.40
CA VAL A 16 24.36 -7.60 -18.01
C VAL A 16 23.22 -6.56 -17.94
N PRO A 17 22.26 -6.69 -17.00
CA PRO A 17 22.20 -7.68 -15.94
C PRO A 17 21.59 -9.02 -16.39
N GLU A 18 22.17 -10.13 -15.92
CA GLU A 18 21.83 -11.51 -16.33
C GLU A 18 20.44 -11.96 -15.84
N ASP A 19 19.96 -11.37 -14.74
CA ASP A 19 18.72 -11.70 -14.05
C ASP A 19 17.46 -11.06 -14.66
N LYS A 20 17.63 -10.21 -15.68
CA LYS A 20 16.54 -9.44 -16.29
C LYS A 20 15.35 -10.29 -16.72
N ASN A 21 15.60 -11.51 -17.20
CA ASN A 21 14.55 -12.38 -17.73
C ASN A 21 13.99 -13.36 -16.70
N TRP A 22 14.55 -13.43 -15.48
CA TRP A 22 14.11 -14.37 -14.46
C TRP A 22 12.68 -14.08 -14.02
N GLY A 23 11.82 -15.11 -14.01
CA GLY A 23 10.41 -14.98 -13.63
C GLY A 23 9.51 -14.24 -14.63
N SER A 24 10.05 -13.66 -15.70
CA SER A 24 9.30 -12.89 -16.72
C SER A 24 8.13 -13.67 -17.34
N TYR A 25 8.26 -15.00 -17.46
CA TYR A 25 7.22 -15.88 -18.01
C TYR A 25 5.91 -15.87 -17.20
N GLN A 26 5.90 -15.40 -15.96
CA GLN A 26 4.68 -15.32 -15.14
C GLN A 26 3.81 -14.11 -15.48
N TYR A 27 4.38 -13.14 -16.20
CA TYR A 27 3.76 -11.85 -16.46
C TYR A 27 3.48 -11.66 -17.96
N VAL A 28 2.44 -10.88 -18.26
CA VAL A 28 2.06 -10.42 -19.60
C VAL A 28 2.16 -8.90 -19.62
N SER A 29 2.75 -8.32 -20.66
CA SER A 29 2.83 -6.86 -20.80
C SER A 29 1.48 -6.25 -21.15
N LEU A 30 1.27 -4.99 -20.77
CA LEU A 30 0.07 -4.23 -21.14
C LEU A 30 -0.14 -4.18 -22.66
N GLU A 31 0.95 -4.06 -23.42
CA GLU A 31 0.89 -4.07 -24.88
C GLU A 31 0.35 -5.40 -25.43
N GLU A 32 0.87 -6.53 -24.93
CA GLU A 32 0.42 -7.85 -25.36
C GLU A 32 -1.05 -8.10 -25.00
N ILE A 33 -1.49 -7.66 -23.81
CA ILE A 33 -2.90 -7.70 -23.40
C ILE A 33 -3.79 -6.92 -24.39
N VAL A 34 -3.40 -5.69 -24.75
CA VAL A 34 -4.20 -4.86 -25.65
C VAL A 34 -4.26 -5.49 -27.05
N ASN A 35 -3.12 -5.97 -27.57
CA ASN A 35 -3.05 -6.60 -28.89
C ASN A 35 -3.88 -7.89 -28.94
N ASN A 36 -3.75 -8.77 -27.94
CA ASN A 36 -4.53 -10.01 -27.84
C ASN A 36 -6.02 -9.71 -27.70
N PHE A 37 -6.40 -8.71 -26.91
CA PHE A 37 -7.80 -8.31 -26.78
C PHE A 37 -8.39 -7.83 -28.12
N MET A 38 -7.65 -7.00 -28.86
CA MET A 38 -8.07 -6.57 -30.20
C MET A 38 -8.21 -7.76 -31.16
N LEU A 39 -7.29 -8.73 -31.13
CA LEU A 39 -7.37 -9.91 -31.99
C LEU A 39 -8.58 -10.80 -31.68
N MET A 40 -8.92 -11.00 -30.40
CA MET A 40 -9.96 -11.94 -29.98
C MET A 40 -11.37 -11.35 -29.96
N PHE A 41 -11.49 -10.07 -29.58
CA PHE A 41 -12.79 -9.47 -29.27
C PHE A 41 -13.17 -8.32 -30.19
N GLN A 42 -12.25 -7.82 -31.02
CA GLN A 42 -12.56 -6.77 -31.99
C GLN A 42 -12.76 -7.36 -33.39
N GLY A 43 -13.96 -7.18 -33.93
CA GLY A 43 -14.29 -7.64 -35.27
C GLY A 43 -15.70 -7.23 -35.69
N ASN A 44 -15.98 -7.36 -36.99
CA ASN A 44 -17.29 -7.01 -37.53
C ASN A 44 -18.41 -7.92 -37.01
N SER A 45 -18.08 -9.17 -36.69
CA SER A 45 -18.99 -10.17 -36.12
C SER A 45 -19.01 -10.17 -34.60
N GLU A 46 -18.19 -9.35 -33.94
CA GLU A 46 -18.05 -9.32 -32.49
C GLU A 46 -18.89 -8.22 -31.84
N LEU A 47 -19.23 -8.42 -30.56
CA LEU A 47 -19.99 -7.43 -29.77
C LEU A 47 -19.23 -6.10 -29.64
N VAL A 48 -17.89 -6.16 -29.61
CA VAL A 48 -17.00 -5.00 -29.56
C VAL A 48 -16.54 -4.64 -30.97
N ASN A 49 -17.42 -3.98 -31.71
CA ASN A 49 -17.07 -3.46 -33.04
C ASN A 49 -16.57 -1.99 -32.97
N ASN A 50 -15.61 -1.65 -33.84
CA ASN A 50 -15.03 -0.32 -34.06
C ASN A 50 -14.52 0.41 -32.80
N ALA A 51 -13.85 -0.30 -31.89
CA ALA A 51 -13.22 0.30 -30.72
C ALA A 51 -11.83 0.86 -31.07
N ASN A 52 -11.56 2.11 -30.68
CA ASN A 52 -10.23 2.71 -30.84
C ASN A 52 -9.24 2.07 -29.85
N ARG A 53 -8.03 1.69 -30.31
CA ARG A 53 -6.94 1.14 -29.48
C ARG A 53 -6.69 1.99 -28.23
N TYR A 54 -6.75 3.32 -28.34
CA TYR A 54 -6.58 4.21 -27.17
C TYR A 54 -7.64 4.01 -26.09
N LYS A 55 -8.90 3.73 -26.46
CA LYS A 55 -9.97 3.45 -25.50
C LYS A 55 -9.75 2.10 -24.81
N ILE A 56 -9.33 1.09 -25.58
CA ILE A 56 -8.99 -0.24 -25.06
C ILE A 56 -7.83 -0.12 -24.07
N LEU A 57 -6.76 0.58 -24.44
CA LEU A 57 -5.60 0.84 -23.59
C LEU A 57 -6.00 1.54 -22.29
N PHE A 58 -6.84 2.58 -22.36
CA PHE A 58 -7.33 3.28 -21.18
C PHE A 58 -8.11 2.37 -20.22
N HIS A 59 -8.99 1.53 -20.75
CA HIS A 59 -9.73 0.56 -19.94
C HIS A 59 -8.84 -0.57 -19.41
N ALA A 60 -7.82 -0.99 -20.17
CA ALA A 60 -6.82 -1.95 -19.72
C ALA A 60 -6.06 -1.39 -18.51
N LYS A 61 -5.52 -0.16 -18.60
CA LYS A 61 -4.86 0.51 -17.47
C LYS A 61 -5.75 0.59 -16.23
N ARG A 62 -7.00 1.01 -16.39
CA ARG A 62 -7.96 1.04 -15.27
C ARG A 62 -8.24 -0.33 -14.68
N GLY A 63 -8.32 -1.37 -15.52
CA GLY A 63 -8.49 -2.74 -15.07
C GLY A 63 -7.31 -3.23 -14.23
N ILE A 64 -6.09 -2.88 -14.63
CA ILE A 64 -4.85 -3.19 -13.88
C ILE A 64 -4.83 -2.44 -12.54
N GLN A 65 -5.13 -1.14 -12.55
CA GLN A 65 -5.20 -0.34 -11.32
C GLN A 65 -6.24 -0.90 -10.33
N GLU A 66 -7.47 -1.18 -10.79
CA GLU A 66 -8.53 -1.77 -9.97
C GLU A 66 -8.12 -3.13 -9.40
N LEU A 67 -7.40 -3.92 -10.20
CA LEU A 67 -6.85 -5.20 -9.80
C LEU A 67 -5.75 -5.06 -8.74
N ASN A 68 -4.83 -4.09 -8.88
CA ASN A 68 -3.78 -3.84 -7.88
C ASN A 68 -4.35 -3.32 -6.56
N TYR A 69 -5.47 -2.58 -6.59
CA TYR A 69 -6.15 -2.15 -5.37
C TYR A 69 -6.84 -3.32 -4.63
N ASP A 70 -7.47 -4.23 -5.36
CA ASP A 70 -8.37 -5.24 -4.77
C ASP A 70 -7.79 -6.66 -4.68
N ALA A 71 -6.81 -7.02 -5.52
CA ALA A 71 -6.47 -8.40 -5.84
C ALA A 71 -4.96 -8.70 -5.90
N MET A 72 -4.18 -7.93 -6.65
CA MET A 72 -2.72 -8.02 -6.63
C MET A 72 -2.21 -7.08 -5.56
N LYS A 73 -1.93 -7.63 -4.38
CA LYS A 73 -1.00 -6.98 -3.48
C LYS A 73 0.38 -7.16 -4.10
N GLU A 74 0.75 -6.34 -5.08
CA GLU A 74 2.16 -6.22 -5.46
C GLU A 74 2.86 -5.55 -4.28
N ILE A 75 3.44 -6.40 -3.43
CA ILE A 75 4.12 -5.96 -2.23
C ILE A 75 5.54 -5.58 -2.63
N LYS A 76 5.81 -4.27 -2.67
CA LYS A 76 7.16 -3.75 -2.78
C LYS A 76 7.71 -3.54 -1.38
N ILE A 77 9.00 -3.84 -1.22
CA ILE A 77 9.72 -3.72 0.04
C ILE A 77 10.73 -2.59 -0.13
N LEU A 78 10.68 -1.61 0.75
CA LEU A 78 11.60 -0.48 0.77
C LEU A 78 12.26 -0.37 2.13
N GLU A 79 13.58 -0.32 2.15
CA GLU A 79 14.37 -0.02 3.35
C GLU A 79 14.80 1.45 3.34
N LEU A 80 14.61 2.15 4.46
CA LEU A 80 15.19 3.48 4.67
C LEU A 80 15.57 3.67 6.15
N THR A 81 16.60 4.47 6.38
CA THR A 81 16.98 4.92 7.72
C THR A 81 16.21 6.18 8.08
N ILE A 82 15.62 6.22 9.28
CA ILE A 82 14.88 7.38 9.78
C ILE A 82 15.86 8.44 10.27
N CYS A 83 15.80 9.61 9.65
CA CYS A 83 16.54 10.80 10.08
C CYS A 83 15.90 11.43 11.33
N ASP A 84 16.56 12.41 11.94
CA ASP A 84 16.10 13.12 13.16
C ASP A 84 14.75 13.84 13.00
N GLN A 85 14.30 14.02 11.75
CA GLN A 85 12.97 14.53 11.44
C GLN A 85 11.84 13.51 11.73
N LEU A 86 12.20 12.25 12.02
CA LEU A 86 11.29 11.16 12.37
C LEU A 86 10.19 10.96 11.31
N ARG A 87 10.57 11.13 10.04
CA ARG A 87 9.68 11.14 8.88
C ARG A 87 10.21 10.23 7.80
N PHE A 88 9.29 9.53 7.15
CA PHE A 88 9.55 8.72 5.97
C PHE A 88 8.61 9.17 4.86
N VAL A 89 9.17 9.62 3.74
CA VAL A 89 8.40 10.03 2.56
C VAL A 89 7.99 8.78 1.80
N LEU A 90 6.69 8.65 1.54
CA LEU A 90 6.14 7.50 0.83
C LEU A 90 6.57 7.51 -0.64
N PRO A 91 6.81 6.33 -1.24
CA PRO A 91 7.06 6.19 -2.68
C PRO A 91 5.92 6.75 -3.53
N PRO A 92 6.20 7.21 -4.76
CA PRO A 92 5.19 7.80 -5.64
C PRO A 92 4.10 6.81 -6.08
N ASP A 93 4.38 5.50 -6.07
CA ASP A 93 3.47 4.42 -6.43
C ASP A 93 2.77 3.80 -5.20
N TYR A 94 2.89 4.41 -4.02
CA TYR A 94 2.28 3.91 -2.79
C TYR A 94 0.75 4.00 -2.80
N VAL A 95 0.08 2.87 -2.55
CA VAL A 95 -1.38 2.81 -2.37
C VAL A 95 -1.75 2.57 -0.91
N ASN A 96 -1.17 1.52 -0.31
CA ASN A 96 -1.47 1.13 1.06
C ASN A 96 -0.28 0.41 1.68
N TRP A 97 -0.16 0.42 3.01
CA TRP A 97 0.87 -0.34 3.71
C TRP A 97 0.39 -1.77 4.02
N VAL A 98 1.31 -2.71 4.03
CA VAL A 98 1.07 -4.10 4.47
C VAL A 98 1.67 -4.32 5.85
N ARG A 99 2.93 -3.93 6.01
CA ARG A 99 3.67 -4.08 7.25
C ARG A 99 4.78 -3.05 7.30
N ILE A 100 4.97 -2.46 8.48
CA ILE A 100 6.11 -1.60 8.77
C ILE A 100 6.88 -2.26 9.90
N SER A 101 8.15 -2.55 9.68
CA SER A 101 9.01 -3.17 10.67
C SER A 101 10.26 -2.35 10.89
N TRP A 102 10.78 -2.37 12.11
CA TRP A 102 12.10 -1.84 12.41
C TRP A 102 13.08 -2.98 12.59
N GLU A 103 14.32 -2.74 12.18
CA GLU A 103 15.39 -3.71 12.33
C GLU A 103 16.08 -3.53 13.68
N LYS A 104 16.33 -4.66 14.34
CA LYS A 104 17.18 -4.73 15.53
C LYS A 104 17.92 -6.06 15.53
N ASP A 105 19.24 -6.02 15.61
CA ASP A 105 20.11 -7.21 15.76
C ASP A 105 19.88 -8.28 14.68
N GLY A 106 19.61 -7.85 13.44
CA GLY A 106 19.32 -8.71 12.28
C GLY A 106 17.87 -9.21 12.21
N MET A 107 16.98 -8.76 13.10
CA MET A 107 15.58 -9.18 13.12
C MET A 107 14.59 -8.02 12.92
N LEU A 108 13.55 -8.29 12.11
CA LEU A 108 12.48 -7.35 11.80
C LEU A 108 11.34 -7.45 12.81
N TYR A 109 11.18 -6.40 13.61
CA TYR A 109 10.11 -6.26 14.58
C TYR A 109 8.97 -5.41 14.01
N PRO A 110 7.73 -5.94 13.91
CA PRO A 110 6.60 -5.17 13.40
C PRO A 110 6.27 -4.01 14.35
N LEU A 111 6.10 -2.83 13.78
CA LEU A 111 5.60 -1.64 14.49
C LEU A 111 4.08 -1.64 14.52
N THR A 112 3.50 -0.92 15.48
CA THR A 112 2.05 -0.76 15.61
C THR A 112 1.63 0.63 15.15
N GLU A 113 0.51 0.74 14.42
CA GLU A 113 -0.04 2.03 14.02
C GLU A 113 -0.63 2.75 15.25
N ASN A 114 -0.22 3.99 15.46
CA ASN A 114 -0.84 4.88 16.44
C ASN A 114 -2.05 5.57 15.79
N ILE A 115 -3.24 5.26 16.30
CA ILE A 115 -4.51 5.82 15.84
C ILE A 115 -4.65 7.29 16.27
N GLN A 116 -3.92 7.72 17.31
CA GLN A 116 -3.92 9.12 17.76
C GLN A 116 -3.04 9.97 16.83
N THR A 117 -3.62 11.05 16.30
CA THR A 117 -2.92 11.96 15.38
C THR A 117 -1.87 12.76 16.14
N ASN A 118 -0.59 12.45 15.91
CA ASN A 118 0.55 13.11 16.55
C ASN A 118 1.19 14.22 15.70
N TRP A 119 0.54 14.62 14.60
CA TRP A 119 1.02 15.62 13.65
C TRP A 119 -0.15 16.52 13.21
N SER A 120 0.15 17.74 12.76
CA SER A 120 -0.88 18.67 12.27
C SER A 120 -0.33 19.61 11.20
N GLY A 121 -1.20 20.04 10.29
CA GLY A 121 -0.92 21.20 9.46
C GLY A 121 -1.26 22.47 10.24
N ALA A 122 -0.34 23.42 10.34
CA ALA A 122 -0.60 24.69 10.99
C ALA A 122 -0.72 25.83 9.96
N TYR A 123 -1.57 26.79 10.27
CA TYR A 123 -1.62 28.08 9.57
C TYR A 123 -1.12 29.15 10.52
N LEU A 124 -0.37 30.11 9.98
CA LEU A 124 0.05 31.26 10.76
C LEU A 124 -1.18 32.15 11.01
N GLN A 125 -1.38 32.53 12.27
CA GLN A 125 -2.48 33.38 12.70
C GLN A 125 -1.95 34.62 13.40
N ASP A 126 -2.63 35.75 13.21
CA ASP A 126 -2.41 36.96 14.00
C ASP A 126 -3.06 36.85 15.40
N HIS A 127 -2.83 37.83 16.27
CA HIS A 127 -3.40 37.93 17.62
C HIS A 127 -4.94 37.89 17.65
N ASP A 128 -5.61 38.28 16.56
CA ASP A 128 -7.07 38.19 16.38
C ASP A 128 -7.52 36.82 15.82
N CYS A 129 -6.66 35.80 15.81
CA CYS A 129 -6.90 34.47 15.24
C CYS A 129 -7.21 34.47 13.72
N LYS A 130 -6.87 35.54 13.00
CA LYS A 130 -7.02 35.62 11.53
C LYS A 130 -5.85 34.92 10.86
N ILE A 131 -6.16 34.08 9.86
CA ILE A 131 -5.15 33.39 9.05
C ILE A 131 -4.38 34.41 8.20
N LEU A 132 -3.06 34.28 8.17
CA LEU A 132 -2.16 35.14 7.41
C LEU A 132 -1.93 34.58 6.00
N PHE A 133 -1.77 35.48 5.03
CA PHE A 133 -1.57 35.15 3.61
C PHE A 133 -0.31 35.85 3.07
N ASP A 134 0.33 35.25 2.06
CA ASP A 134 1.40 35.88 1.28
C ASP A 134 0.84 36.91 0.26
N ILE A 135 1.73 37.54 -0.50
CA ILE A 135 1.36 38.54 -1.51
C ILE A 135 0.57 37.96 -2.70
N ASP A 136 0.69 36.64 -2.93
CA ASP A 136 0.00 35.90 -3.99
C ASP A 136 -1.33 35.29 -3.50
N GLY A 137 -1.71 35.55 -2.24
CA GLY A 137 -2.94 35.06 -1.63
C GLY A 137 -2.88 33.62 -1.10
N ASN A 138 -1.70 33.01 -1.01
CA ASN A 138 -1.53 31.69 -0.39
C ASN A 138 -1.46 31.81 1.13
N VAL A 139 -2.03 30.84 1.84
CA VAL A 139 -1.97 30.80 3.31
C VAL A 139 -0.53 30.58 3.79
N LEU A 140 -0.06 31.43 4.71
CA LEU A 140 1.24 31.27 5.35
C LEU A 140 1.22 30.07 6.32
N LYS A 141 2.23 29.22 6.19
CA LYS A 141 2.39 28.01 7.02
C LYS A 141 3.73 28.07 7.75
N PRO A 142 3.79 27.76 9.06
CA PRO A 142 5.06 27.60 9.76
C PRO A 142 5.80 26.36 9.24
N HIS A 143 7.13 26.35 9.38
CA HIS A 143 7.97 25.21 8.97
C HIS A 143 7.60 23.92 9.72
N ASN A 144 7.36 24.02 11.03
CA ASN A 144 6.88 22.92 11.89
C ASN A 144 5.61 23.37 12.63
N SER A 145 4.58 22.52 12.65
CA SER A 145 3.40 22.74 13.50
C SER A 145 3.73 22.58 14.98
N PHE A 146 2.84 23.06 15.87
CA PHE A 146 3.00 22.88 17.32
C PHE A 146 3.18 21.41 17.71
N TRP A 147 2.36 20.52 17.12
CA TRP A 147 2.44 19.08 17.34
C TRP A 147 3.70 18.46 16.72
N ASP A 148 4.16 18.94 15.56
CA ASP A 148 5.44 18.48 14.98
C ASP A 148 6.63 18.86 15.87
N LYS A 149 6.63 20.09 16.44
CA LYS A 149 7.68 20.54 17.37
C LYS A 149 7.68 19.70 18.64
N GLN A 150 6.52 19.50 19.27
CA GLN A 150 6.43 18.66 20.48
C GLN A 150 6.89 17.22 20.23
N ARG A 151 6.62 16.67 19.05
CA ARG A 151 7.09 15.34 18.66
C ARG A 151 8.61 15.28 18.47
N LEU A 152 9.19 16.29 17.80
CA LEU A 152 10.64 16.42 17.61
C LEU A 152 11.37 16.63 18.94
N ASP A 153 10.81 17.44 19.83
CA ASP A 153 11.39 17.79 21.12
C ASP A 153 11.12 16.73 22.20
N GLY A 154 10.38 15.65 21.90
CA GLY A 154 10.00 14.60 22.87
C GLY A 154 9.06 15.09 23.99
N THR A 155 8.53 16.31 23.86
CA THR A 155 7.63 16.96 24.83
C THR A 155 6.15 16.72 24.51
N GLN A 156 5.85 15.91 23.49
CA GLN A 156 4.49 15.53 23.18
C GLN A 156 3.96 14.59 24.27
N LYS A 157 2.93 15.05 24.99
CA LYS A 157 2.14 14.18 25.84
C LYS A 157 1.49 13.14 24.95
N THR A 158 1.85 11.88 25.17
CA THR A 158 1.23 10.74 24.53
C THR A 158 0.54 9.93 25.61
N LEU A 159 -0.49 9.19 25.24
CA LEU A 159 -1.19 8.34 26.19
C LEU A 159 -0.25 7.19 26.59
N TYR A 160 0.08 7.06 27.88
CA TYR A 160 0.79 5.89 28.40
C TYR A 160 -0.13 4.70 28.39
N LEU A 161 0.30 3.69 27.64
CA LEU A 161 -0.48 2.49 27.39
C LEU A 161 0.26 1.25 27.91
N GLY A 162 1.38 1.45 28.62
CA GLY A 162 2.11 0.38 29.29
C GLY A 162 1.37 -0.19 30.50
N ASP A 163 1.86 -1.32 30.99
CA ASP A 163 1.28 -2.00 32.14
C ASP A 163 1.54 -1.20 33.44
N GLY A 164 0.57 -1.20 34.35
CA GLY A 164 0.67 -0.50 35.64
C GLY A 164 -0.19 0.76 35.79
N LYS A 165 0.07 1.50 36.87
CA LYS A 165 -0.88 2.47 37.47
C LYS A 165 -1.12 3.75 36.66
N PHE A 166 -0.31 4.00 35.63
CA PHE A 166 -0.42 5.16 34.75
C PHE A 166 -1.16 4.83 33.44
N HIS A 167 -1.69 3.62 33.28
CA HIS A 167 -2.36 3.22 32.05
C HIS A 167 -3.53 4.18 31.69
N GLY A 168 -3.56 4.63 30.44
CA GLY A 168 -4.57 5.56 29.92
C GLY A 168 -4.36 7.00 30.38
N GLN A 169 -3.15 7.35 30.83
CA GLN A 169 -2.79 8.70 31.27
C GLN A 169 -1.82 9.36 30.31
N GLU A 170 -2.01 10.64 30.05
CA GLU A 170 -1.09 11.43 29.23
C GLU A 170 0.23 11.66 29.98
N GLY A 171 1.35 11.28 29.36
CA GLY A 171 2.69 11.41 29.91
C GLY A 171 3.75 11.64 28.81
N TYR A 172 4.98 11.87 29.23
CA TYR A 172 6.12 12.10 28.35
C TYR A 172 6.92 10.80 28.21
N CYS A 173 7.14 10.35 26.97
CA CYS A 173 7.98 9.19 26.69
C CYS A 173 9.35 9.69 26.20
N ILE A 174 10.33 9.69 27.10
CA ILE A 174 11.69 10.15 26.84
C ILE A 174 12.61 8.93 26.98
N ASP A 175 13.33 8.59 25.90
CA ASP A 175 14.28 7.47 25.85
C ASP A 175 13.73 6.12 26.33
N GLY A 176 12.44 5.87 26.13
CA GLY A 176 11.75 4.64 26.56
C GLY A 176 11.32 4.61 28.02
N CYS A 177 11.55 5.69 28.78
CA CYS A 177 11.03 5.89 30.14
C CYS A 177 9.86 6.89 30.13
N TRP A 178 8.82 6.58 30.89
CA TRP A 178 7.60 7.38 30.95
C TRP A 178 7.55 8.26 32.19
N TYR A 179 7.31 9.55 32.00
CA TYR A 179 7.23 10.57 33.05
C TYR A 179 5.82 11.16 33.09
N PHE A 180 5.23 11.25 34.29
CA PHE A 180 3.87 11.76 34.53
C PHE A 180 3.90 12.93 35.52
N ASP A 181 3.10 13.96 35.27
CA ASP A 181 3.09 15.20 36.06
C ASP A 181 2.35 15.10 37.41
N TYR A 182 1.88 13.92 37.82
CA TYR A 182 1.02 13.77 39.01
C TYR A 182 1.20 12.44 39.77
N GLN A 183 0.86 12.46 41.06
CA GLN A 183 0.98 11.31 41.97
C GLN A 183 -0.13 10.26 41.78
N VAL A 184 0.26 9.02 42.03
CA VAL A 184 -0.40 7.74 41.73
C VAL A 184 -1.74 7.51 42.45
N GLY A 185 -2.78 7.11 41.69
CA GLY A 185 -4.04 6.55 42.19
C GLY A 185 -4.67 5.58 41.16
N SER A 186 -4.97 4.35 41.59
CA SER A 186 -5.30 3.21 40.73
C SER A 186 -6.58 3.40 39.91
N ARG A 187 -6.46 3.37 38.57
CA ARG A 187 -7.60 3.19 37.65
C ARG A 187 -7.31 2.00 36.74
N PHE A 188 -8.27 1.08 36.68
CA PHE A 188 -8.25 -0.11 35.83
C PHE A 188 -8.87 0.21 34.47
N GLY A 189 -8.22 -0.23 33.39
CA GLY A 189 -8.77 -0.18 32.04
C GLY A 189 -7.66 -0.16 30.99
N LEU A 190 -6.96 -1.30 30.82
CA LEU A 190 -5.88 -1.48 29.83
C LEU A 190 -6.48 -1.50 28.41
N ASN A 191 -6.02 -0.61 27.52
CA ASN A 191 -6.35 -0.69 26.10
C ASN A 191 -5.27 -1.55 25.44
N THR A 192 -5.57 -2.84 25.31
CA THR A 192 -4.64 -3.87 24.81
C THR A 192 -4.16 -3.63 23.38
N GLU A 193 -4.78 -2.74 22.63
CA GLU A 193 -4.41 -2.43 21.24
C GLU A 193 -3.12 -1.58 21.12
N THR A 194 -2.70 -0.90 22.21
CA THR A 194 -1.57 0.04 22.18
C THR A 194 -0.55 -0.18 23.30
N ALA A 195 -0.78 -1.20 24.13
CA ALA A 195 0.15 -1.69 25.16
C ALA A 195 1.30 -2.50 24.54
N ASN A 196 2.03 -1.90 23.60
CA ASN A 196 3.14 -2.55 22.91
C ASN A 196 4.45 -1.84 23.25
N VAL A 197 5.47 -2.62 23.61
CA VAL A 197 6.85 -2.11 23.86
C VAL A 197 7.47 -1.59 22.56
N ASN A 198 6.95 -2.03 21.42
CA ASN A 198 7.46 -1.64 20.13
C ASN A 198 7.13 -0.17 19.80
N PRO A 199 8.03 0.53 19.09
CA PRO A 199 7.76 1.87 18.61
C PRO A 199 6.48 1.92 17.75
N THR A 200 5.86 3.09 17.69
CA THR A 200 4.63 3.30 16.92
C THR A 200 4.87 4.26 15.75
N PHE A 201 4.04 4.12 14.72
CA PHE A 201 4.04 5.00 13.56
C PHE A 201 2.64 5.55 13.29
N SER A 202 2.53 6.67 12.60
CA SER A 202 1.26 7.21 12.10
C SER A 202 1.40 7.63 10.65
N ILE A 203 0.35 7.44 9.84
CA ILE A 203 0.42 7.71 8.40
C ILE A 203 -0.40 8.95 8.04
N ASN A 204 0.26 9.93 7.43
CA ASN A 204 -0.40 11.03 6.74
C ASN A 204 -0.64 10.67 5.28
N LYS A 205 -1.80 10.10 4.97
CA LYS A 205 -2.18 9.70 3.61
C LYS A 205 -2.20 10.88 2.62
N LYS A 206 -2.63 12.06 3.06
CA LYS A 206 -2.71 13.25 2.19
C LYS A 206 -1.35 13.90 1.98
N GLY A 207 -0.50 13.89 3.01
CA GLY A 207 0.86 14.44 2.96
C GLY A 207 1.89 13.49 2.36
N GLY A 208 1.56 12.21 2.18
CA GLY A 208 2.49 11.22 1.64
C GLY A 208 3.64 10.89 2.59
N VAL A 209 3.42 10.96 3.91
CA VAL A 209 4.50 10.80 4.90
C VAL A 209 4.06 9.89 6.05
N ILE A 210 4.95 9.00 6.49
CA ILE A 210 4.84 8.25 7.74
C ILE A 210 5.62 8.99 8.81
N ASN A 211 4.99 9.29 9.93
CA ASN A 211 5.63 9.86 11.10
C ASN A 211 5.91 8.77 12.14
N PHE A 212 7.11 8.79 12.71
CA PHE A 212 7.50 7.87 13.76
C PHE A 212 7.59 8.58 15.11
N ASN A 213 7.59 7.79 16.18
CA ASN A 213 7.90 8.26 17.52
C ASN A 213 9.40 8.61 17.66
N SER A 214 9.75 9.34 18.72
CA SER A 214 11.11 9.81 19.01
C SER A 214 12.16 8.68 19.07
N VAL A 215 11.75 7.50 19.54
CA VAL A 215 12.60 6.32 19.73
C VAL A 215 13.09 5.70 18.40
N MET A 216 12.58 6.17 17.26
CA MET A 216 12.95 5.69 15.92
C MET A 216 14.03 6.54 15.23
N ALA A 217 14.50 7.62 15.84
CA ALA A 217 15.61 8.39 15.29
C ALA A 217 16.86 7.50 15.11
N GLY A 218 17.45 7.53 13.90
CA GLY A 218 18.63 6.76 13.55
C GLY A 218 18.40 5.25 13.35
N LYS A 219 17.16 4.77 13.45
CA LYS A 219 16.83 3.35 13.24
C LYS A 219 16.45 3.06 11.79
N MET A 220 16.72 1.82 11.37
CA MET A 220 16.36 1.32 10.06
C MET A 220 14.92 0.79 10.07
N VAL A 221 14.14 1.17 9.05
CA VAL A 221 12.77 0.73 8.86
C VAL A 221 12.61 0.10 7.49
N VAL A 222 11.89 -1.01 7.48
CA VAL A 222 11.44 -1.73 6.29
C VAL A 222 9.95 -1.50 6.14
N LEU A 223 9.56 -0.87 5.03
CA LEU A 223 8.18 -0.64 4.61
C LEU A 223 7.81 -1.67 3.54
N GLU A 224 6.87 -2.55 3.87
CA GLU A 224 6.15 -3.38 2.91
C GLU A 224 4.86 -2.65 2.51
N TYR A 225 4.71 -2.33 1.23
CA TYR A 225 3.55 -1.58 0.73
C TYR A 225 3.00 -2.16 -0.57
N VAL A 226 1.71 -1.93 -0.79
CA VAL A 226 1.01 -2.22 -2.04
C VAL A 226 1.28 -1.09 -3.01
N SER A 227 1.88 -1.43 -4.15
CA SER A 227 2.08 -0.53 -5.28
C SER A 227 0.82 -0.41 -6.14
N ASP A 228 0.65 0.71 -6.86
CA ASP A 228 -0.38 0.87 -7.89
C ASP A 228 -0.07 0.08 -9.17
N GLY A 229 1.15 -0.48 -9.28
CA GLY A 229 1.64 -1.27 -10.40
C GLY A 229 1.64 -0.53 -11.74
N MET A 230 1.69 0.80 -11.71
CA MET A 230 1.75 1.66 -12.90
C MET A 230 3.18 2.06 -13.27
N GLU A 231 4.19 1.50 -12.60
CA GLU A 231 5.63 1.66 -12.92
C GLU A 231 6.03 3.10 -13.28
N LYS A 232 5.65 4.06 -12.43
CA LYS A 232 5.93 5.51 -12.59
C LYS A 232 5.37 6.13 -13.89
N GLY A 233 4.36 5.51 -14.48
CA GLY A 233 3.68 6.00 -15.69
C GLY A 233 4.31 5.56 -17.01
N ASP A 234 5.28 4.64 -16.98
CA ASP A 234 5.81 4.03 -18.20
C ASP A 234 4.94 2.84 -18.62
N ASP A 235 4.18 3.00 -19.70
CA ASP A 235 3.28 1.97 -20.21
C ASP A 235 4.00 0.70 -20.68
N SER A 236 5.28 0.79 -21.00
CA SER A 236 6.07 -0.33 -21.52
C SER A 236 6.50 -1.30 -20.44
N SER A 237 6.61 -0.84 -19.20
CA SER A 237 7.00 -1.62 -18.03
C SER A 237 5.81 -2.19 -17.26
N VAL A 238 4.58 -1.70 -17.51
CA VAL A 238 3.37 -2.24 -16.89
C VAL A 238 3.14 -3.68 -17.34
N SER A 239 3.13 -4.59 -16.36
CA SER A 239 2.88 -6.01 -16.59
C SER A 239 1.93 -6.57 -15.52
N VAL A 240 1.24 -7.66 -15.87
CA VAL A 240 0.31 -8.33 -14.97
C VAL A 240 0.54 -9.83 -14.97
N ASN A 241 0.34 -10.47 -13.82
CA ASN A 241 0.43 -11.92 -13.75
C ASN A 241 -0.60 -12.59 -14.69
N LYS A 242 -0.15 -13.60 -15.44
CA LYS A 242 -0.98 -14.38 -16.39
C LYS A 242 -2.30 -14.88 -15.83
N LEU A 243 -2.37 -15.17 -14.53
CA LEU A 243 -3.60 -15.66 -13.89
C LEU A 243 -4.76 -14.65 -13.96
N PHE A 244 -4.46 -13.37 -14.16
CA PHE A 244 -5.45 -12.30 -14.29
C PHE A 244 -5.71 -11.86 -15.74
N GLU A 245 -5.03 -12.44 -16.72
CA GLU A 245 -5.19 -12.08 -18.13
C GLU A 245 -6.66 -12.16 -18.58
N ASP A 246 -7.32 -13.30 -18.31
CA ASP A 246 -8.75 -13.51 -18.62
C ASP A 246 -9.65 -12.48 -17.94
N TYR A 247 -9.31 -12.09 -16.70
CA TYR A 247 -10.07 -11.07 -15.96
C TYR A 247 -9.95 -9.70 -16.63
N ILE A 248 -8.75 -9.31 -17.08
CA ILE A 248 -8.54 -8.03 -17.75
C ILE A 248 -9.33 -7.99 -19.07
N TYR A 249 -9.35 -9.08 -19.84
CA TYR A 249 -10.18 -9.16 -21.04
C TYR A 249 -11.67 -9.00 -20.73
N ALA A 250 -12.17 -9.70 -19.71
CA ALA A 250 -13.56 -9.57 -19.29
C ALA A 250 -13.89 -8.16 -18.76
N TYR A 251 -12.94 -7.52 -18.07
CA TYR A 251 -13.06 -6.15 -17.60
C TYR A 251 -13.19 -5.14 -18.74
N ILE A 252 -12.27 -5.20 -19.72
CA ILE A 252 -12.28 -4.31 -20.88
C ILE A 252 -13.59 -4.49 -21.66
N LYS A 253 -13.99 -5.75 -21.90
CA LYS A 253 -15.26 -6.07 -22.56
C LYS A 253 -16.46 -5.48 -21.82
N PHE A 254 -16.54 -5.66 -20.50
CA PHE A 254 -17.60 -5.06 -19.68
C PHE A 254 -17.59 -3.54 -19.76
N ALA A 255 -16.42 -2.90 -19.61
CA ALA A 255 -16.30 -1.44 -19.59
C ALA A 255 -16.75 -0.81 -20.92
N ILE A 256 -16.39 -1.44 -22.05
CA ILE A 256 -16.82 -0.98 -23.37
C ILE A 256 -18.32 -1.20 -23.57
N LEU A 257 -18.85 -2.40 -23.24
CA LEU A 257 -20.26 -2.71 -23.44
C LEU A 257 -21.18 -1.87 -22.54
N ASN A 258 -20.75 -1.56 -21.32
CA ASN A 258 -21.51 -0.73 -20.38
C ASN A 258 -21.65 0.72 -20.87
N GLY A 259 -20.67 1.24 -21.63
CA GLY A 259 -20.73 2.57 -22.23
C GLY A 259 -21.29 2.61 -23.66
N LYS A 260 -21.55 1.45 -24.29
CA LYS A 260 -21.95 1.36 -25.70
C LYS A 260 -23.47 1.48 -25.84
N PHE A 261 -23.90 2.43 -26.65
CA PHE A 261 -25.31 2.61 -26.99
C PHE A 261 -25.86 1.43 -27.83
N GLY A 262 -27.11 1.05 -27.59
CA GLY A 262 -27.80 -0.01 -28.35
C GLY A 262 -27.47 -1.44 -27.91
N VAL A 263 -26.69 -1.63 -26.84
CA VAL A 263 -26.46 -2.96 -26.25
C VAL A 263 -27.59 -3.28 -25.25
N GLN A 264 -28.14 -4.49 -25.35
CA GLN A 264 -29.18 -4.94 -24.43
C GLN A 264 -28.62 -5.18 -23.02
N GLU A 265 -29.37 -4.77 -22.01
CA GLU A 265 -28.97 -4.84 -20.59
C GLU A 265 -28.62 -6.27 -20.14
N TYR A 266 -29.20 -7.33 -20.73
CA TYR A 266 -28.81 -8.69 -20.38
C TYR A 266 -27.37 -9.03 -20.79
N ILE A 267 -26.86 -8.45 -21.88
CA ILE A 267 -25.48 -8.66 -22.36
C ILE A 267 -24.52 -7.96 -21.41
N VAL A 268 -24.86 -6.73 -21.00
CA VAL A 268 -24.10 -5.96 -20.00
C VAL A 268 -24.05 -6.72 -18.67
N ASN A 269 -25.19 -7.26 -18.22
CA ASN A 269 -25.26 -8.07 -17.00
C ASN A 269 -24.46 -9.36 -17.10
N ARG A 270 -24.44 -10.04 -18.25
CA ARG A 270 -23.60 -11.21 -18.47
C ARG A 270 -22.12 -10.85 -18.35
N ALA A 271 -21.67 -9.81 -19.06
CA ALA A 271 -20.29 -9.34 -18.98
C ALA A 271 -19.89 -8.92 -17.56
N ARG A 272 -20.81 -8.30 -16.80
CA ARG A 272 -20.62 -7.96 -15.39
C ARG A 272 -20.40 -9.20 -14.51
N LYS A 273 -21.22 -10.25 -14.72
CA LYS A 273 -21.08 -11.53 -14.02
C LYS A 273 -19.77 -12.24 -14.37
N ASP A 274 -19.40 -12.25 -15.65
CA ASP A 274 -18.15 -12.86 -16.13
C ASP A 274 -16.92 -12.16 -15.54
N LYS A 275 -16.88 -10.82 -15.53
CA LYS A 275 -15.84 -10.03 -14.85
C LYS A 275 -15.72 -10.45 -13.37
N SER A 276 -16.84 -10.55 -12.67
CA SER A 276 -16.86 -10.82 -11.22
C SER A 276 -16.45 -12.27 -10.88
N SER A 277 -16.80 -13.25 -11.71
CA SER A 277 -16.42 -14.65 -11.50
C SER A 277 -14.94 -14.86 -11.78
N LEU A 278 -14.41 -14.30 -12.87
CA LEU A 278 -12.99 -14.40 -13.23
C LEU A 278 -12.10 -13.72 -12.20
N LEU A 279 -12.51 -12.58 -11.63
CA LEU A 279 -11.78 -11.93 -10.54
C LEU A 279 -11.64 -12.85 -9.33
N ARG A 280 -12.74 -13.50 -8.91
CA ARG A 280 -12.75 -14.41 -7.76
C ARG A 280 -11.87 -15.63 -8.02
N ASN A 281 -11.96 -16.20 -9.22
CA ASN A 281 -11.14 -17.34 -9.61
C ASN A 281 -9.65 -16.98 -9.63
N ALA A 282 -9.29 -15.82 -10.19
CA ALA A 282 -7.92 -15.36 -10.21
C ALA A 282 -7.37 -15.09 -8.79
N LYS A 283 -8.17 -14.48 -7.90
CA LYS A 283 -7.82 -14.32 -6.47
C LYS A 283 -7.55 -15.66 -5.79
N LEU A 284 -8.40 -16.66 -6.00
CA LEU A 284 -8.21 -18.00 -5.45
C LEU A 284 -6.92 -18.65 -5.97
N ARG A 285 -6.66 -18.55 -7.28
CA ARG A 285 -5.43 -19.06 -7.90
C ARG A 285 -4.18 -18.39 -7.34
N LEU A 286 -4.21 -17.08 -7.12
CA LEU A 286 -3.07 -16.34 -6.55
C LEU A 286 -2.85 -16.65 -5.06
N SER A 287 -3.93 -16.83 -4.29
CA SER A 287 -3.88 -17.00 -2.84
C SER A 287 -3.08 -18.21 -2.36
N ASN A 288 -2.70 -19.13 -3.26
CA ASN A 288 -1.89 -20.33 -3.01
C ASN A 288 -2.26 -21.04 -1.69
N MET A 289 -3.57 -21.09 -1.39
CA MET A 289 -4.09 -21.67 -0.17
C MET A 289 -3.99 -23.19 -0.27
N HIS A 290 -2.88 -23.74 0.18
CA HIS A 290 -2.72 -25.18 0.33
C HIS A 290 -3.26 -25.61 1.70
N PRO A 291 -4.23 -26.56 1.77
CA PRO A 291 -4.74 -27.08 3.04
C PRO A 291 -3.66 -27.52 4.03
N GLY A 292 -2.53 -28.07 3.56
CA GLY A 292 -1.43 -28.49 4.43
C GLY A 292 -0.77 -27.33 5.21
N ARG A 293 -0.66 -26.14 4.62
CA ARG A 293 -0.10 -24.94 5.29
C ARG A 293 -1.04 -24.39 6.36
N LEU A 294 -2.35 -24.45 6.10
CA LEU A 294 -3.37 -24.06 7.08
C LEU A 294 -3.37 -25.00 8.29
N LEU A 295 -3.29 -26.31 8.05
CA LEU A 295 -3.25 -27.32 9.11
C LEU A 295 -2.00 -27.18 10.00
N MET A 296 -0.85 -26.78 9.46
CA MET A 296 0.37 -26.56 10.25
C MET A 296 0.22 -25.43 11.26
N ASN A 297 -0.37 -24.30 10.88
CA ASN A 297 -0.64 -23.18 11.80
C ASN A 297 -1.70 -23.56 12.84
N LEU A 298 -2.73 -24.31 12.45
CA LEU A 298 -3.79 -24.77 13.37
C LEU A 298 -3.27 -25.77 14.41
N ARG A 299 -2.32 -26.65 14.05
CA ARG A 299 -1.67 -27.58 15.01
C ARG A 299 -0.90 -26.88 16.13
N GLY A 300 -0.57 -25.60 15.98
CA GLY A 300 0.10 -24.80 17.01
C GLY A 300 -0.84 -24.16 18.02
N GLN A 301 -2.15 -24.11 17.76
CA GLN A 301 -3.13 -23.42 18.63
C GLN A 301 -3.28 -24.09 19.99
N ASP A 302 -3.10 -25.42 20.06
CA ASP A 302 -3.22 -26.18 21.32
C ASP A 302 -1.96 -26.09 22.20
N LYS A 303 -0.89 -25.43 21.75
CA LYS A 303 0.31 -25.24 22.57
C LYS A 303 0.07 -24.08 23.54
N LEU A 304 -0.16 -24.43 24.81
CA LEU A 304 -0.03 -23.50 25.92
C LEU A 304 1.40 -22.93 25.93
N ILE A 305 1.51 -21.60 25.76
CA ILE A 305 2.76 -20.88 26.00
C ILE A 305 3.02 -21.00 27.51
N LYS A 306 4.08 -21.73 27.88
CA LYS A 306 4.59 -21.79 29.26
C LYS A 306 5.60 -20.68 29.49
#